data_AF-A0A371M6Y8-F1
#
_entry.id   AF-A0A371M6Y8-F1
#
_cell.length_a   1.000
_cell.length_b   1.000
_cell.length_c   1.000
_cell.angle_alpha   90.00
_cell.angle_beta   90.00
_cell.angle_gamma   90.00
#
_symmetry.space_group_name_H-M   'P 1'
#
loop_
_entity.id
_entity.type
_entity.pdbx_description
1 polymer ?
#
loop_
_entity_poly.entity_id
_entity_poly.type
_entity_poly.pdbx_seq_one_letter_code
_entity_poly.pdbx_strand_id
1 'polypeptide(L)'
;MRVDCEGCAGCCIDWRPVAPVPLDHERRGPRAPLDDTYNLVPLTRDEIRDFVEAGLGDVLTPRLWEVSPGEGVEIDGVEVAAIAGKPAFFVGMRKPPKPVAPFGLERTWLRACAFLDPETLQCRIHDTELYPDECAEYPGHNLVLGQETECERVERHHGGERLLDDAPPDDLHGLLLGPHALGAKVFVHPEPERLAGTIEHLETRDLTPEDRAEFVGVAVGSHPGSTEVDDDRASRARAKTLESESWANEAVAAWDAVAGRLGSAADEAPDPDEVEVARGAPETPGWDAVRRDD
;
A
#
# COMPACT_ATOMS: atom_id res chain seq x y z
N MET A 1 -2.36 -10.64 -19.24
CA MET A 1 -2.47 -9.18 -19.34
C MET A 1 -1.11 -8.58 -19.19
N ARG A 2 -0.74 -7.69 -20.10
CA ARG A 2 0.50 -6.94 -20.06
C ARG A 2 0.21 -5.47 -19.73
N VAL A 3 0.97 -4.94 -18.80
CA VAL A 3 0.99 -3.50 -18.50
C VAL A 3 2.39 -2.96 -18.69
N ASP A 4 2.50 -1.71 -19.12
CA ASP A 4 3.75 -0.97 -19.20
C ASP A 4 3.84 0.00 -18.01
N CYS A 5 4.48 -0.46 -16.94
CA CYS A 5 4.74 0.36 -15.75
C CYS A 5 5.89 1.36 -15.96
N GLU A 6 6.66 1.22 -17.05
CA GLU A 6 7.85 2.04 -17.34
C GLU A 6 7.53 3.53 -17.34
N GLY A 7 8.24 4.30 -16.52
CA GLY A 7 8.04 5.75 -16.46
C GLY A 7 6.65 6.16 -15.93
N CYS A 8 5.85 5.23 -15.41
CA CYS A 8 4.47 5.45 -14.97
C CYS A 8 4.32 5.19 -13.47
N ALA A 9 4.49 3.92 -13.05
CA ALA A 9 4.27 3.46 -11.68
C ALA A 9 2.97 4.01 -11.02
N GLY A 10 1.90 4.19 -11.82
CA GLY A 10 0.70 4.93 -11.41
C GLY A 10 -0.03 4.36 -10.18
N CYS A 11 -0.09 3.03 -10.04
CA CYS A 11 -0.66 2.39 -8.84
C CYS A 11 0.23 2.56 -7.59
N CYS A 12 1.55 2.73 -7.77
CA CYS A 12 2.51 2.91 -6.69
C CYS A 12 2.60 4.36 -6.19
N ILE A 13 2.19 5.34 -6.99
CA ILE A 13 2.37 6.78 -6.71
C ILE A 13 1.03 7.45 -6.42
N ASP A 14 0.99 8.33 -5.43
CA ASP A 14 -0.06 9.32 -5.24
C ASP A 14 0.18 10.53 -6.15
N TRP A 15 -0.39 10.47 -7.35
CA TRP A 15 -0.23 11.52 -8.36
C TRP A 15 -1.30 12.61 -8.27
N ARG A 16 -2.18 12.59 -7.25
CA ARG A 16 -3.17 13.67 -6.98
C ARG A 16 -2.56 15.07 -6.97
N PRO A 17 -1.38 15.33 -6.37
CA PRO A 17 -0.81 16.68 -6.33
C PRO A 17 -0.42 17.26 -7.70
N VAL A 18 -0.23 16.41 -8.71
CA VAL A 18 0.18 16.81 -10.07
C VAL A 18 -0.90 16.53 -11.13
N ALA A 19 -2.03 15.95 -10.72
CA ALA A 19 -3.14 15.68 -11.60
C ALA A 19 -3.81 16.99 -12.04
N PRO A 20 -4.19 17.13 -13.33
CA PRO A 20 -4.90 18.33 -13.82
C PRO A 20 -6.35 18.39 -13.35
N VAL A 21 -6.84 17.32 -12.70
CA VAL A 21 -8.19 17.20 -12.15
C VAL A 21 -8.13 16.61 -10.74
N PRO A 22 -9.12 16.89 -9.87
CA PRO A 22 -9.25 16.19 -8.60
C PRO A 22 -9.47 14.70 -8.82
N LEU A 23 -8.66 13.86 -8.17
CA LEU A 23 -8.85 12.41 -8.11
C LEU A 23 -9.19 12.01 -6.69
N ASP A 24 -10.29 11.29 -6.53
CA ASP A 24 -10.75 10.81 -5.22
C ASP A 24 -11.54 9.50 -5.39
N HIS A 25 -10.96 8.54 -6.11
CA HIS A 25 -11.64 7.28 -6.38
C HIS A 25 -11.76 6.39 -5.14
N GLU A 26 -10.90 6.60 -4.14
CA GLU A 26 -10.93 5.93 -2.83
C GLU A 26 -12.20 6.28 -2.02
N ARG A 27 -12.77 7.47 -2.22
CA ARG A 27 -13.99 7.94 -1.53
C ARG A 27 -15.26 7.88 -2.39
N ARG A 28 -15.22 7.16 -3.53
CA ARG A 28 -16.43 6.92 -4.36
C ARG A 28 -17.42 5.97 -3.69
N GLY A 29 -16.95 5.10 -2.79
CA GLY A 29 -17.79 4.16 -2.04
C GLY A 29 -18.52 4.80 -0.86
N PRO A 30 -19.41 4.06 -0.18
CA PRO A 30 -20.19 4.59 0.95
C PRO A 30 -19.37 4.81 2.23
N ARG A 31 -18.09 4.44 2.24
CA ARG A 31 -17.21 4.53 3.42
C ARG A 31 -15.92 5.23 3.03
N ALA A 32 -15.51 6.21 3.83
CA ALA A 32 -14.32 7.01 3.58
C ALA A 32 -13.12 6.40 4.35
N PRO A 33 -11.98 6.13 3.70
CA PRO A 33 -10.78 5.67 4.40
C PRO A 33 -10.22 6.79 5.28
N LEU A 34 -9.73 6.41 6.46
CA LEU A 34 -9.13 7.31 7.44
C LEU A 34 -7.67 7.67 7.11
N ASP A 35 -6.93 6.78 6.43
CA ASP A 35 -5.50 6.95 6.12
C ASP A 35 -5.21 7.97 4.99
N ASP A 36 -6.24 8.30 4.20
CA ASP A 36 -6.17 9.06 2.95
C ASP A 36 -5.09 8.54 1.96
N THR A 37 -4.68 7.27 2.05
CA THR A 37 -3.67 6.67 1.16
C THR A 37 -4.25 6.53 -0.25
N TYR A 38 -3.57 7.05 -1.26
CA TYR A 38 -4.00 6.86 -2.65
C TYR A 38 -3.66 5.44 -3.12
N ASN A 39 -4.63 4.68 -3.66
CA ASN A 39 -4.42 3.33 -4.16
C ASN A 39 -3.69 2.43 -3.17
N LEU A 40 -4.27 2.24 -1.98
CA LEU A 40 -3.77 1.19 -1.10
C LEU A 40 -4.17 -0.16 -1.69
N VAL A 41 -3.17 -0.94 -2.10
CA VAL A 41 -3.37 -2.33 -2.52
C VAL A 41 -3.50 -3.18 -1.25
N PRO A 42 -4.68 -3.78 -0.98
CA PRO A 42 -4.88 -4.63 0.18
C PRO A 42 -4.18 -5.98 -0.02
N LEU A 43 -3.23 -6.28 0.86
CA LEU A 43 -2.50 -7.54 0.86
C LEU A 43 -3.31 -8.66 1.50
N THR A 44 -3.05 -9.88 1.06
CA THR A 44 -3.54 -11.09 1.70
C THR A 44 -2.78 -11.38 2.99
N ARG A 45 -3.39 -12.20 3.85
CA ARG A 45 -2.79 -12.69 5.09
C ARG A 45 -1.44 -13.37 4.86
N ASP A 46 -1.33 -14.16 3.79
CA ASP A 46 -0.13 -14.93 3.50
C ASP A 46 1.00 -14.00 3.03
N GLU A 47 0.71 -13.03 2.15
CA GLU A 47 1.67 -11.98 1.80
C GLU A 47 2.13 -11.21 3.04
N ILE A 48 1.21 -10.74 3.89
CA ILE A 48 1.55 -10.01 5.13
C ILE A 48 2.47 -10.85 6.03
N ARG A 49 2.17 -12.15 6.19
CA ARG A 49 3.02 -13.07 6.96
C ARG A 49 4.41 -13.14 6.34
N ASP A 50 4.49 -13.28 5.03
CA ASP A 50 5.77 -13.46 4.34
C ASP A 50 6.65 -12.19 4.43
N PHE A 51 6.05 -10.99 4.40
CA PHE A 51 6.73 -9.73 4.75
C PHE A 51 7.27 -9.73 6.19
N VAL A 52 6.46 -10.17 7.17
CA VAL A 52 6.91 -10.25 8.57
C VAL A 52 8.04 -11.26 8.74
N GLU A 53 7.96 -12.43 8.11
CA GLU A 53 9.01 -13.45 8.17
C GLU A 53 10.30 -13.01 7.47
N ALA A 54 10.20 -12.16 6.45
CA ALA A 54 11.34 -11.54 5.77
C ALA A 54 11.94 -10.34 6.53
N GLY A 55 11.39 -9.96 7.70
CA GLY A 55 11.86 -8.80 8.47
C GLY A 55 11.47 -7.45 7.87
N LEU A 56 10.40 -7.42 7.07
CA LEU A 56 9.86 -6.24 6.39
C LEU A 56 8.49 -5.83 6.94
N GLY A 57 8.09 -6.30 8.13
CA GLY A 57 6.76 -5.99 8.69
C GLY A 57 6.53 -4.49 8.94
N ASP A 58 7.60 -3.72 9.12
CA ASP A 58 7.60 -2.28 9.38
C ASP A 58 7.25 -1.41 8.16
N VAL A 59 7.18 -1.99 6.96
CA VAL A 59 6.73 -1.33 5.72
C VAL A 59 5.21 -1.40 5.52
N LEU A 60 4.51 -2.16 6.36
CA LEU A 60 3.08 -2.39 6.24
C LEU A 60 2.28 -1.33 7.00
N THR A 61 1.06 -1.04 6.54
CA THR A 61 0.19 -0.05 7.17
C THR A 61 -1.27 -0.46 7.11
N PRO A 62 -2.06 -0.20 8.18
CA PRO A 62 -3.48 -0.48 8.19
C PRO A 62 -4.28 0.57 7.43
N ARG A 63 -5.51 0.18 7.04
CA ARG A 63 -6.58 1.07 6.63
C ARG A 63 -7.88 0.70 7.31
N LEU A 64 -8.51 1.70 7.89
CA LEU A 64 -9.87 1.65 8.42
C LEU A 64 -10.74 2.67 7.68
N TRP A 65 -12.05 2.56 7.84
CA TRP A 65 -13.01 3.47 7.23
C TRP A 65 -13.98 4.03 8.26
N GLU A 66 -14.26 5.32 8.12
CA GLU A 66 -15.34 5.99 8.82
C GLU A 66 -16.70 5.57 8.25
N VAL A 67 -17.69 5.43 9.13
CA VAL A 67 -19.09 5.16 8.80
C VAL A 67 -20.01 6.12 9.56
N SER A 68 -21.30 6.12 9.21
CA SER A 68 -22.25 7.00 9.91
C SER A 68 -22.45 6.55 11.36
N PRO A 69 -22.74 7.46 12.30
CA PRO A 69 -22.97 7.11 13.70
C PRO A 69 -23.99 5.98 13.88
N GLY A 70 -23.65 4.97 14.67
CA GLY A 70 -24.45 3.77 14.92
C GLY A 70 -24.36 2.66 13.86
N GLU A 71 -23.53 2.82 12.82
CA GLU A 71 -23.29 1.79 11.80
C GLU A 71 -22.02 0.95 12.06
N GLY A 72 -21.26 1.25 13.11
CA GLY A 72 -19.94 0.70 13.35
C GLY A 72 -19.62 0.48 14.83
N VAL A 73 -18.36 0.74 15.18
CA VAL A 73 -17.87 0.78 16.56
C VAL A 73 -17.23 2.14 16.77
N GLU A 74 -17.59 2.84 17.84
CA GLU A 74 -16.98 4.13 18.19
C GLU A 74 -15.61 3.89 18.83
N ILE A 75 -14.57 4.52 18.28
CA ILE A 75 -13.20 4.55 18.82
C ILE A 75 -12.69 5.98 18.69
N ASP A 76 -12.20 6.55 19.78
CA ASP A 76 -11.71 7.94 19.84
C ASP A 76 -12.71 9.00 19.31
N GLY A 77 -14.02 8.72 19.41
CA GLY A 77 -15.08 9.59 18.91
C GLY A 77 -15.36 9.48 17.40
N VAL A 78 -14.73 8.52 16.71
CA VAL A 78 -14.96 8.20 15.30
C VAL A 78 -15.67 6.85 15.20
N GLU A 79 -16.75 6.79 14.42
CA GLU A 79 -17.45 5.54 14.15
C GLU A 79 -16.74 4.78 13.02
N VAL A 80 -16.06 3.67 13.36
CA VAL A 80 -15.31 2.87 12.40
C VAL A 80 -16.12 1.68 11.90
N ALA A 81 -15.96 1.36 10.61
CA ALA A 81 -16.59 0.20 9.99
C ALA A 81 -16.29 -1.08 10.77
N ALA A 82 -17.32 -1.89 11.02
CA ALA A 82 -17.20 -3.09 11.84
C ALA A 82 -17.84 -4.33 11.20
N ILE A 83 -17.30 -5.50 11.54
CA ILE A 83 -17.88 -6.81 11.23
C ILE A 83 -18.11 -7.52 12.57
N ALA A 84 -19.35 -7.92 12.84
CA ALA A 84 -19.75 -8.54 14.10
C ALA A 84 -19.36 -7.71 15.35
N GLY A 85 -19.49 -6.39 15.27
CA GLY A 85 -19.19 -5.47 16.38
C GLY A 85 -17.70 -5.27 16.64
N LYS A 86 -16.84 -5.60 15.67
CA LYS A 86 -15.38 -5.48 15.77
C LYS A 86 -14.82 -4.69 14.57
N PRO A 87 -13.84 -3.80 14.76
CA PRO A 87 -13.28 -2.94 13.71
C PRO A 87 -12.74 -3.75 12.54
N ALA A 88 -13.16 -3.41 11.33
CA ALA A 88 -12.68 -4.04 10.10
C ALA A 88 -11.58 -3.21 9.46
N PHE A 89 -10.53 -3.86 8.95
CA PHE A 89 -9.38 -3.18 8.37
C PHE A 89 -8.75 -3.96 7.21
N PHE A 90 -8.01 -3.23 6.36
CA PHE A 90 -7.02 -3.78 5.43
C PHE A 90 -5.61 -3.53 5.92
N VAL A 91 -4.65 -4.27 5.38
CA VAL A 91 -3.23 -3.96 5.47
C VAL A 91 -2.69 -3.81 4.05
N GLY A 92 -1.90 -2.78 3.82
CA GLY A 92 -1.20 -2.55 2.56
C GLY A 92 0.18 -1.96 2.80
N MET A 93 0.80 -1.42 1.75
CA MET A 93 2.14 -0.85 1.80
C MET A 93 2.13 0.63 2.20
N ARG A 94 3.13 1.04 2.99
CA ARG A 94 3.40 2.45 3.26
C ARG A 94 3.77 3.19 1.97
N LYS A 95 3.32 4.45 1.89
CA LYS A 95 3.67 5.39 0.82
C LYS A 95 4.33 6.66 1.39
N PRO A 96 5.64 6.62 1.73
CA PRO A 96 6.39 7.81 2.13
C PRO A 96 6.46 8.85 0.99
N PRO A 97 6.74 10.13 1.31
CA PRO A 97 7.15 11.10 0.30
C PRO A 97 8.45 10.65 -0.36
N LYS A 98 8.49 10.62 -1.69
CA LYS A 98 9.66 10.34 -2.50
C LYS A 98 9.77 11.36 -3.65
N PRO A 99 10.99 11.69 -4.09
CA PRO A 99 11.21 12.64 -5.17
C PRO A 99 11.16 11.90 -6.52
N VAL A 100 9.95 11.64 -7.01
CA VAL A 100 9.67 10.83 -8.21
C VAL A 100 9.37 11.71 -9.43
N ALA A 101 9.54 11.16 -10.63
CA ALA A 101 9.28 11.87 -11.89
C ALA A 101 8.34 11.07 -12.82
N PRO A 102 7.09 10.77 -12.39
CA PRO A 102 6.18 9.96 -13.20
C PRO A 102 5.73 10.68 -14.47
N PHE A 103 5.41 9.91 -15.50
CA PHE A 103 4.81 10.39 -16.77
C PHE A 103 5.66 11.43 -17.52
N GLY A 104 6.98 11.43 -17.30
CA GLY A 104 7.89 12.42 -17.89
C GLY A 104 7.79 13.81 -17.27
N LEU A 105 7.17 13.94 -16.10
CA LEU A 105 7.18 15.16 -15.30
C LEU A 105 8.58 15.41 -14.69
N GLU A 106 8.80 16.62 -14.21
CA GLU A 106 9.98 16.95 -13.39
C GLU A 106 9.89 16.28 -12.01
N ARG A 107 11.05 16.05 -11.40
CA ARG A 107 11.18 15.39 -10.10
C ARG A 107 10.37 16.18 -9.06
N THR A 108 9.38 15.52 -8.46
CA THR A 108 8.40 16.15 -7.57
C THR A 108 8.23 15.31 -6.31
N TRP A 109 8.07 15.97 -5.16
CA TRP A 109 7.73 15.27 -3.92
C TRP A 109 6.31 14.71 -4.00
N LEU A 110 6.17 13.40 -4.19
CA LEU A 110 4.89 12.69 -4.19
C LEU A 110 4.95 11.52 -3.22
N ARG A 111 3.81 11.07 -2.70
CA ARG A 111 3.80 9.81 -1.94
C ARG A 111 3.98 8.65 -2.91
N ALA A 112 4.88 7.73 -2.60
CA ALA A 112 5.11 6.55 -3.43
C ALA A 112 5.40 5.33 -2.57
N CYS A 113 5.05 4.14 -3.07
CA CYS A 113 5.29 2.86 -2.39
C CYS A 113 6.72 2.78 -1.84
N ALA A 114 6.89 2.24 -0.62
CA ALA A 114 8.19 2.14 0.04
C ALA A 114 9.26 1.43 -0.83
N PHE A 115 8.85 0.49 -1.69
CA PHE A 115 9.72 -0.26 -2.60
C PHE A 115 9.92 0.37 -3.97
N LEU A 116 9.24 1.48 -4.30
CA LEU A 116 9.42 2.12 -5.60
C LEU A 116 10.73 2.90 -5.62
N ASP A 117 11.62 2.58 -6.55
CA ASP A 117 12.81 3.36 -6.82
C ASP A 117 12.42 4.75 -7.39
N PRO A 118 12.80 5.87 -6.75
CA PRO A 118 12.43 7.20 -7.23
C PRO A 118 12.98 7.60 -8.60
N GLU A 119 14.12 7.04 -9.00
CA GLU A 119 14.81 7.40 -10.24
C GLU A 119 14.29 6.57 -11.41
N THR A 120 14.28 5.24 -11.27
CA THR A 120 13.90 4.34 -12.37
C THR A 120 12.40 4.06 -12.44
N LEU A 121 11.66 4.35 -11.36
CA LEU A 121 10.26 3.97 -11.16
C LEU A 121 10.04 2.45 -11.28
N GLN A 122 11.08 1.66 -10.99
CA GLN A 122 11.00 0.21 -10.89
C GLN A 122 10.76 -0.20 -9.43
N CYS A 123 9.97 -1.25 -9.22
CA CYS A 123 9.82 -1.84 -7.88
C CYS A 123 11.09 -2.62 -7.53
N ARG A 124 11.74 -2.29 -6.41
CA ARG A 124 13.00 -2.93 -5.97
C ARG A 124 12.87 -4.42 -5.65
N ILE A 125 11.64 -4.90 -5.46
CA ILE A 125 11.35 -6.31 -5.16
C ILE A 125 10.60 -7.02 -6.28
N HIS A 126 10.48 -6.40 -7.47
CA HIS A 126 9.66 -6.89 -8.60
C HIS A 126 9.95 -8.36 -8.98
N ASP A 127 11.23 -8.73 -9.07
CA ASP A 127 11.66 -10.05 -9.52
C ASP A 127 11.99 -11.00 -8.36
N THR A 128 11.43 -10.72 -7.18
CA THR A 128 11.67 -11.50 -5.96
C THR A 128 10.41 -12.24 -5.55
N GLU A 129 10.57 -13.32 -4.77
CA GLU A 129 9.44 -14.05 -4.17
C GLU A 129 8.60 -13.20 -3.21
N LEU A 130 9.08 -12.01 -2.82
CA LEU A 130 8.35 -11.07 -1.96
C LEU A 130 7.49 -10.08 -2.75
N TYR A 131 7.54 -10.08 -4.09
CA TYR A 131 6.65 -9.24 -4.88
C TYR A 131 5.20 -9.69 -4.66
N PRO A 132 4.31 -8.81 -4.14
CA PRO A 132 2.94 -9.22 -3.86
C PRO A 132 2.19 -9.61 -5.14
N ASP A 133 1.49 -10.74 -5.12
CA ASP A 133 0.56 -11.16 -6.18
C ASP A 133 -0.50 -10.08 -6.39
N GLU A 134 -0.97 -9.44 -5.30
CA GLU A 134 -1.93 -8.34 -5.36
C GLU A 134 -1.38 -7.12 -6.12
N CYS A 135 -0.07 -6.88 -6.10
CA CYS A 135 0.55 -5.82 -6.91
C CYS A 135 0.66 -6.23 -8.38
N ALA A 136 0.99 -7.50 -8.66
CA ALA A 136 1.11 -8.03 -10.01
C ALA A 136 -0.24 -8.05 -10.76
N GLU A 137 -1.32 -8.36 -10.03
CA GLU A 137 -2.63 -8.62 -10.62
C GLU A 137 -3.61 -7.45 -10.56
N TYR A 138 -3.33 -6.40 -9.78
CA TYR A 138 -4.24 -5.30 -9.51
C TYR A 138 -4.96 -4.73 -10.75
N PRO A 139 -4.28 -4.44 -11.88
CA PRO A 139 -4.97 -3.96 -13.08
C PRO A 139 -5.93 -5.01 -13.66
N GLY A 140 -5.56 -6.29 -13.62
CA GLY A 140 -6.39 -7.39 -14.11
C GLY A 140 -7.65 -7.57 -13.27
N HIS A 141 -7.56 -7.39 -11.96
CA HIS A 141 -8.72 -7.43 -11.07
C HIS A 141 -9.76 -6.36 -11.41
N ASN A 142 -9.33 -5.14 -11.74
CA ASN A 142 -10.22 -4.06 -12.16
C ASN A 142 -10.92 -4.40 -13.49
N LEU A 143 -10.18 -4.96 -14.46
CA LEU A 143 -10.75 -5.39 -15.74
C LEU A 143 -11.83 -6.47 -15.56
N VAL A 144 -11.58 -7.47 -14.70
CA VAL A 144 -12.60 -8.50 -14.36
C VAL A 144 -13.87 -7.87 -13.80
N LEU A 145 -13.74 -6.82 -13.00
CA LEU A 145 -14.87 -6.10 -12.40
C LEU A 145 -15.51 -5.06 -13.32
N GLY A 146 -15.03 -4.91 -14.56
CA GLY A 146 -15.45 -3.87 -15.49
C GLY A 146 -15.25 -2.46 -14.91
N GLN A 147 -14.23 -2.29 -14.08
CA GLN A 147 -13.84 -1.01 -13.48
C GLN A 147 -12.65 -0.44 -14.21
N GLU A 148 -12.62 0.89 -14.30
CA GLU A 148 -11.50 1.65 -14.83
C GLU A 148 -10.23 1.38 -14.00
N THR A 149 -9.17 0.96 -14.69
CA THR A 149 -7.83 0.74 -14.14
C THR A 149 -7.10 2.07 -13.86
N GLU A 150 -6.04 2.00 -13.06
CA GLU A 150 -5.11 3.13 -12.94
C GLU A 150 -4.39 3.44 -14.26
N CYS A 151 -4.08 2.42 -15.06
CA CYS A 151 -3.48 2.60 -16.39
C CYS A 151 -4.35 3.49 -17.29
N GLU A 152 -5.63 3.15 -17.42
CA GLU A 152 -6.59 3.94 -18.21
C GLU A 152 -6.76 5.37 -17.67
N ARG A 153 -6.69 5.54 -16.34
CA ARG A 153 -6.71 6.88 -15.73
C ARG A 153 -5.48 7.69 -16.12
N VAL A 154 -4.28 7.11 -16.02
CA VAL A 154 -3.04 7.78 -16.37
C VAL A 154 -3.04 8.17 -17.85
N GLU A 155 -3.37 7.23 -18.74
CA GLU A 155 -3.41 7.46 -20.19
C GLU A 155 -4.35 8.61 -20.57
N ARG A 156 -5.50 8.71 -19.90
CA ARG A 156 -6.44 9.80 -20.14
C ARG A 156 -5.87 11.18 -19.82
N HIS A 157 -5.06 11.29 -18.77
CA HIS A 157 -4.59 12.59 -18.27
C HIS A 157 -3.19 12.96 -18.72
N HIS A 158 -2.34 11.97 -18.96
CA HIS A 158 -0.93 12.13 -19.29
C HIS A 158 -0.53 11.51 -20.65
N GLY A 159 -1.45 10.79 -21.30
CA GLY A 159 -1.19 10.11 -22.57
C GLY A 159 -0.36 8.84 -22.42
N GLY A 160 0.04 8.28 -23.56
CA GLY A 160 0.74 7.00 -23.66
C GLY A 160 -0.19 5.80 -23.80
N GLU A 161 0.41 4.62 -23.84
CA GLU A 161 -0.27 3.32 -23.90
C GLU A 161 0.38 2.45 -22.83
N ARG A 162 -0.33 2.24 -21.72
CA ARG A 162 0.12 1.57 -20.49
C ARG A 162 -0.59 0.24 -20.31
N LEU A 163 -1.88 0.19 -20.61
CA LEU A 163 -2.63 -1.04 -20.68
C LEU A 163 -2.44 -1.65 -22.07
N LEU A 164 -1.52 -2.60 -22.20
CA LEU A 164 -1.17 -3.21 -23.49
C LEU A 164 -2.16 -4.30 -23.91
N ASP A 165 -2.79 -4.96 -22.93
CA ASP A 165 -3.89 -5.91 -23.13
C ASP A 165 -5.12 -5.46 -22.33
N ASP A 166 -6.27 -5.37 -22.99
CA ASP A 166 -7.56 -5.00 -22.38
C ASP A 166 -8.34 -6.22 -21.83
N ALA A 167 -7.77 -7.42 -21.96
CA ALA A 167 -8.30 -8.64 -21.40
C ALA A 167 -7.57 -9.03 -20.10
N PRO A 168 -8.29 -9.41 -19.03
CA PRO A 168 -7.66 -9.93 -17.82
C PRO A 168 -6.93 -11.26 -18.11
N PRO A 169 -5.86 -11.59 -17.36
CA PRO A 169 -5.24 -12.92 -17.44
C PRO A 169 -6.23 -14.05 -17.14
N ASP A 170 -6.08 -15.19 -17.82
CA ASP A 170 -6.92 -16.38 -17.61
C ASP A 170 -6.66 -17.06 -16.25
N ASP A 171 -5.51 -16.78 -15.64
CA ASP A 171 -4.97 -17.40 -14.43
C ASP A 171 -4.93 -16.48 -13.20
N LEU A 172 -5.69 -15.38 -13.22
CA LEU A 172 -5.81 -14.48 -12.07
C LEU A 172 -6.21 -15.23 -10.79
N HIS A 173 -5.51 -14.94 -9.70
CA HIS A 173 -5.97 -15.35 -8.39
C HIS A 173 -7.34 -14.72 -8.10
N GLY A 174 -8.21 -15.47 -7.42
CA GLY A 174 -9.55 -15.01 -7.14
C GLY A 174 -9.54 -13.71 -6.34
N LEU A 175 -10.42 -12.77 -6.69
CA LEU A 175 -10.54 -11.42 -6.09
C LEU A 175 -10.78 -11.39 -4.56
N LEU A 176 -10.94 -12.57 -3.93
CA LEU A 176 -11.35 -12.75 -2.54
C LEU A 176 -12.53 -11.81 -2.20
N LEU A 177 -13.62 -11.91 -2.96
CA LEU A 177 -14.85 -11.18 -2.71
C LEU A 177 -15.83 -12.05 -1.91
N GLY A 178 -16.53 -11.41 -0.97
CA GLY A 178 -17.53 -12.08 -0.12
C GLY A 178 -16.93 -12.73 1.14
N PRO A 179 -17.64 -13.69 1.78
CA PRO A 179 -17.27 -14.21 3.09
C PRO A 179 -15.86 -14.83 3.17
N HIS A 180 -15.33 -15.34 2.06
CA HIS A 180 -13.98 -15.91 2.00
C HIS A 180 -12.86 -14.86 2.14
N ALA A 181 -13.17 -13.58 1.95
CA ALA A 181 -12.24 -12.47 2.18
C ALA A 181 -11.89 -12.28 3.66
N LEU A 182 -12.83 -12.64 4.54
CA LEU A 182 -12.71 -12.40 5.97
C LEU A 182 -11.56 -13.23 6.54
N GLY A 183 -10.63 -12.59 7.26
CA GLY A 183 -9.42 -13.19 7.80
C GLY A 183 -8.37 -13.60 6.75
N ALA A 184 -8.66 -13.43 5.46
CA ALA A 184 -7.73 -13.69 4.35
C ALA A 184 -7.22 -12.39 3.72
N LYS A 185 -8.03 -11.33 3.69
CA LYS A 185 -7.72 -10.02 3.10
C LYS A 185 -8.42 -8.88 3.84
N VAL A 186 -9.67 -9.08 4.24
CA VAL A 186 -10.38 -8.20 5.19
C VAL A 186 -10.14 -8.74 6.60
N PHE A 187 -9.54 -7.96 7.48
CA PHE A 187 -9.24 -8.37 8.85
C PHE A 187 -10.17 -7.70 9.85
N VAL A 188 -10.24 -8.28 11.05
CA VAL A 188 -11.10 -7.79 12.13
C VAL A 188 -10.31 -7.71 13.42
N HIS A 189 -10.24 -6.53 14.02
CA HIS A 189 -9.52 -6.33 15.29
C HIS A 189 -10.33 -6.93 16.45
N PRO A 190 -9.76 -7.84 17.26
CA PRO A 190 -10.54 -8.56 18.26
C PRO A 190 -10.99 -7.69 19.45
N GLU A 191 -10.23 -6.63 19.75
CA GLU A 191 -10.35 -5.80 20.95
C GLU A 191 -10.31 -4.29 20.55
N PRO A 192 -11.46 -3.62 20.36
CA PRO A 192 -11.52 -2.22 19.91
C PRO A 192 -10.76 -1.25 20.83
N GLU A 193 -10.80 -1.49 22.14
CA GLU A 193 -10.17 -0.67 23.17
C GLU A 193 -8.64 -0.58 23.05
N ARG A 194 -7.99 -1.53 22.38
CA ARG A 194 -6.55 -1.50 22.11
C ARG A 194 -6.17 -0.49 21.02
N LEU A 195 -7.14 0.02 20.28
CA LEU A 195 -6.95 1.02 19.21
C LEU A 195 -7.11 2.46 19.70
N ALA A 196 -7.24 2.68 21.01
CA ALA A 196 -7.36 4.02 21.57
C ALA A 196 -6.11 4.86 21.27
N GLY A 197 -6.31 6.05 20.71
CA GLY A 197 -5.29 6.96 20.19
C GLY A 197 -4.84 6.63 18.77
N THR A 198 -4.98 5.39 18.32
CA THR A 198 -4.52 4.95 16.99
C THR A 198 -5.36 5.59 15.87
N ILE A 199 -6.63 5.92 16.11
CA ILE A 199 -7.48 6.56 15.10
C ILE A 199 -6.97 7.96 14.75
N GLU A 200 -6.63 8.77 15.75
CA GLU A 200 -6.04 10.09 15.53
C GLU A 200 -4.72 10.00 14.77
N HIS A 201 -3.85 9.05 15.15
CA HIS A 201 -2.60 8.79 14.43
C HIS A 201 -2.84 8.36 12.98
N LEU A 202 -3.88 7.58 12.70
CA LEU A 202 -4.24 7.16 11.34
C LEU A 202 -4.69 8.36 10.48
N GLU A 203 -5.59 9.20 11.01
CA GLU A 203 -6.12 10.39 10.32
C GLU A 203 -5.03 11.42 10.03
N THR A 204 -4.11 11.60 10.99
CA THR A 204 -2.97 12.52 10.86
C THR A 204 -1.79 11.91 10.10
N ARG A 205 -1.87 10.61 9.74
CA ARG A 205 -0.84 9.80 9.08
C ARG A 205 0.48 9.71 9.87
N ASP A 206 0.38 9.69 11.18
CA ASP A 206 1.50 9.61 12.13
C ASP A 206 1.43 8.34 12.98
N LEU A 207 1.04 7.22 12.35
CA LEU A 207 1.04 5.91 13.03
C LEU A 207 2.41 5.62 13.62
N THR A 208 2.42 5.15 14.86
CA THR A 208 3.63 4.67 15.52
C THR A 208 4.02 3.27 15.01
N PRO A 209 5.26 2.81 15.25
CA PRO A 209 5.62 1.41 15.04
C PRO A 209 4.69 0.44 15.78
N GLU A 210 4.27 0.78 16.99
CA GLU A 210 3.35 -0.01 17.80
C GLU A 210 1.96 -0.10 17.18
N ASP A 211 1.42 1.02 16.66
CA ASP A 211 0.13 1.02 15.96
C ASP A 211 0.18 0.07 14.75
N ARG A 212 1.23 0.18 13.92
CA ARG A 212 1.39 -0.70 12.74
C ARG A 212 1.51 -2.16 13.15
N ALA A 213 2.39 -2.46 14.11
CA ALA A 213 2.65 -3.82 14.54
C ALA A 213 1.41 -4.50 15.14
N GLU A 214 0.53 -3.74 15.79
CA GLU A 214 -0.76 -4.23 16.29
C GLU A 214 -1.60 -4.82 15.16
N PHE A 215 -1.88 -4.03 14.10
CA PHE A 215 -2.69 -4.48 12.97
C PHE A 215 -2.01 -5.59 12.16
N VAL A 216 -0.70 -5.50 11.94
CA VAL A 216 0.07 -6.53 11.25
C VAL A 216 -0.01 -7.86 12.01
N GLY A 217 0.16 -7.81 13.33
CA GLY A 217 0.01 -8.98 14.19
C GLY A 217 -1.37 -9.62 14.05
N VAL A 218 -2.44 -8.83 14.20
CA VAL A 218 -3.81 -9.31 14.05
C VAL A 218 -4.07 -9.91 12.67
N ALA A 219 -3.58 -9.28 11.59
CA ALA A 219 -3.73 -9.80 10.23
C ALA A 219 -3.08 -11.18 10.07
N VAL A 220 -1.82 -11.35 10.51
CA VAL A 220 -1.13 -12.66 10.48
C VAL A 220 -1.85 -13.71 11.33
N GLY A 221 -2.35 -13.30 12.50
CA GLY A 221 -3.10 -14.14 13.44
C GLY A 221 -4.50 -14.55 12.98
N SER A 222 -5.07 -13.84 12.00
CA SER A 222 -6.47 -14.04 11.57
C SER A 222 -6.71 -15.42 10.95
N HIS A 223 -7.94 -15.92 11.09
CA HIS A 223 -8.41 -17.17 10.48
C HIS A 223 -9.26 -16.91 9.23
N PRO A 224 -8.85 -17.41 8.04
CA PRO A 224 -9.64 -17.29 6.83
C PRO A 224 -11.07 -17.84 7.00
N GLY A 225 -12.05 -17.06 6.55
CA GLY A 225 -13.48 -17.33 6.69
C GLY A 225 -14.08 -17.02 8.07
N SER A 226 -13.34 -16.39 8.98
CA SER A 226 -13.76 -16.14 10.36
C SER A 226 -13.29 -14.79 10.91
N THR A 227 -13.98 -14.27 11.93
CA THR A 227 -13.52 -13.11 12.74
C THR A 227 -12.58 -13.52 13.87
N GLU A 228 -12.21 -14.80 13.95
CA GLU A 228 -11.31 -15.34 14.97
C GLU A 228 -9.85 -15.00 14.65
N VAL A 229 -9.10 -14.70 15.70
CA VAL A 229 -7.67 -14.37 15.67
C VAL A 229 -6.96 -15.30 16.64
N ASP A 230 -5.87 -15.91 16.20
CA ASP A 230 -4.96 -16.67 17.05
C ASP A 230 -4.03 -15.71 17.79
N ASP A 231 -4.28 -15.53 19.09
CA ASP A 231 -3.58 -14.55 19.93
C ASP A 231 -2.07 -14.80 20.01
N ASP A 232 -1.64 -16.07 20.05
CA ASP A 232 -0.22 -16.43 20.13
C ASP A 232 0.49 -16.13 18.80
N ARG A 233 -0.18 -16.37 17.67
CA ARG A 233 0.33 -16.05 16.34
C ARG A 233 0.37 -14.54 16.12
N ALA A 234 -0.68 -13.83 16.53
CA ALA A 234 -0.75 -12.38 16.44
C ALA A 234 0.33 -11.71 17.28
N SER A 235 0.50 -12.15 18.53
CA SER A 235 1.52 -11.62 19.45
C SER A 235 2.94 -11.84 18.92
N ARG A 236 3.23 -13.02 18.35
CA ARG A 236 4.55 -13.30 17.74
C ARG A 236 4.80 -12.44 16.50
N ALA A 237 3.82 -12.29 15.61
CA ALA A 237 3.96 -11.46 14.42
C ALA A 237 4.11 -9.98 14.77
N ARG A 238 3.37 -9.49 15.77
CA ARG A 238 3.54 -8.14 16.34
C ARG A 238 4.94 -7.93 16.87
N ALA A 239 5.48 -8.86 17.67
CA ALA A 239 6.84 -8.77 18.19
C ALA A 239 7.89 -8.72 17.06
N LYS A 240 7.80 -9.64 16.09
CA LYS A 240 8.69 -9.63 14.91
C LYS A 240 8.62 -8.32 14.12
N THR A 241 7.43 -7.74 14.00
CA THR A 241 7.24 -6.47 13.30
C THR A 241 7.91 -5.31 14.04
N LEU A 242 7.84 -5.29 15.38
CA LEU A 242 8.53 -4.28 16.20
C LEU A 242 10.05 -4.46 16.20
N GLU A 243 10.52 -5.69 16.08
CA GLU A 243 11.94 -6.04 16.02
C GLU A 243 12.51 -5.91 14.59
N SER A 244 11.67 -5.58 13.59
CA SER A 244 12.12 -5.42 12.21
C SER A 244 12.99 -4.16 12.07
N GLU A 245 14.19 -4.35 11.53
CA GLU A 245 15.12 -3.28 11.18
C GLU A 245 15.35 -3.33 9.66
N SER A 246 14.31 -2.98 8.89
CA SER A 246 14.40 -3.08 7.43
C SER A 246 15.07 -1.85 6.81
N TRP A 247 15.83 -2.09 5.73
CA TRP A 247 16.36 -1.02 4.87
C TRP A 247 15.24 -0.08 4.40
N ALA A 248 14.04 -0.62 4.18
CA ALA A 248 12.91 0.12 3.64
C ALA A 248 12.33 1.09 4.69
N ASN A 249 12.26 0.68 5.96
CA ASN A 249 11.85 1.59 7.03
C ASN A 249 12.92 2.64 7.32
N GLU A 250 14.20 2.29 7.29
CA GLU A 250 15.28 3.29 7.40
C GLU A 250 15.24 4.29 6.23
N ALA A 251 14.98 3.82 5.01
CA ALA A 251 14.82 4.67 3.84
C ALA A 251 13.58 5.58 3.95
N VAL A 252 12.45 5.06 4.44
CA VAL A 252 11.26 5.86 4.73
C VAL A 252 11.59 7.00 5.70
N ALA A 253 12.23 6.68 6.83
CA ALA A 253 12.60 7.69 7.83
C ALA A 253 13.57 8.74 7.26
N ALA A 254 14.51 8.31 6.41
CA ALA A 254 15.44 9.21 5.75
C ALA A 254 14.74 10.14 4.75
N TRP A 255 13.79 9.64 3.97
CA TRP A 255 13.00 10.46 3.07
C TRP A 255 12.10 11.45 3.82
N ASP A 256 11.39 11.01 4.85
CA ASP A 256 10.54 11.87 5.67
C ASP A 256 11.36 13.04 6.28
N ALA A 257 12.61 12.80 6.68
CA ALA A 257 13.47 13.82 7.26
C ALA A 257 13.89 14.94 6.28
N VAL A 258 13.90 14.68 4.98
CA VAL A 258 14.31 15.63 3.94
C VAL A 258 13.16 16.05 3.02
N ALA A 259 11.97 15.49 3.22
CA ALA A 259 10.83 15.69 2.34
C ALA A 259 10.44 17.16 2.25
N GLY A 260 10.29 17.63 1.01
CA GLY A 260 9.64 18.90 0.72
C GLY A 260 8.12 18.81 0.83
N ARG A 261 7.45 19.88 0.41
CA ARG A 261 5.98 19.91 0.34
C ARG A 261 5.52 18.99 -0.78
N LEU A 262 4.51 18.14 -0.53
CA LEU A 262 3.91 17.33 -1.59
C LEU A 262 3.44 18.21 -2.76
N GLY A 263 3.76 17.79 -3.98
CA GLY A 263 3.49 18.52 -5.22
C GLY A 263 4.50 19.65 -5.54
N SER A 264 5.50 19.91 -4.70
CA SER A 264 6.58 20.84 -5.04
C SER A 264 7.73 20.13 -5.77
N ALA A 265 8.46 20.90 -6.58
CA ALA A 265 9.71 20.45 -7.20
C ALA A 265 10.67 19.89 -6.14
N ALA A 266 11.44 18.88 -6.55
CA ALA A 266 12.39 18.15 -5.72
C ALA A 266 13.81 18.23 -6.30
N ASP A 267 14.17 19.37 -6.90
CA ASP A 267 15.46 19.60 -7.56
C ASP A 267 16.66 19.47 -6.61
N GLU A 268 16.44 19.80 -5.33
CA GLU A 268 17.45 19.73 -4.27
C GLU A 268 17.40 18.41 -3.48
N ALA A 269 16.56 17.45 -3.88
CA ALA A 269 16.46 16.18 -3.20
C ALA A 269 17.76 15.36 -3.38
N PRO A 270 18.22 14.65 -2.33
CA PRO A 270 19.42 13.83 -2.43
C PRO A 270 19.27 12.73 -3.49
N ASP A 271 20.42 12.17 -3.88
CA ASP A 271 20.47 11.01 -4.77
C ASP A 271 19.72 9.82 -4.11
N PRO A 272 18.78 9.15 -4.81
CA PRO A 272 18.08 8.00 -4.26
C PRO A 272 19.00 6.87 -3.81
N ASP A 273 20.16 6.67 -4.42
CA ASP A 273 21.08 5.61 -4.02
C ASP A 273 21.75 5.92 -2.67
N GLU A 274 22.02 7.20 -2.39
CA GLU A 274 22.52 7.64 -1.08
C GLU A 274 21.47 7.47 0.03
N VAL A 275 20.18 7.51 -0.32
CA VAL A 275 19.08 7.34 0.63
C VAL A 275 18.67 5.88 0.78
N GLU A 276 18.54 5.12 -0.30
CA GLU A 276 17.96 3.78 -0.30
C GLU A 276 19.05 2.69 -0.40
N VAL A 277 19.85 2.70 -1.47
CA VAL A 277 20.85 1.64 -1.74
C VAL A 277 21.92 1.58 -0.65
N ALA A 278 22.39 2.73 -0.18
CA ALA A 278 23.34 2.83 0.94
C ALA A 278 22.82 2.21 2.25
N ARG A 279 21.50 2.01 2.38
CA ARG A 279 20.84 1.35 3.52
C ARG A 279 20.52 -0.12 3.27
N GLY A 280 20.89 -0.65 2.10
CA GLY A 280 20.68 -2.05 1.73
C GLY A 280 19.51 -2.30 0.79
N ALA A 281 18.93 -1.25 0.19
CA ALA A 281 17.94 -1.43 -0.87
C ALA A 281 18.58 -2.10 -2.11
N PRO A 282 17.90 -3.07 -2.76
CA PRO A 282 18.37 -3.61 -4.03
C PRO A 282 18.46 -2.53 -5.10
N GLU A 283 19.56 -2.47 -5.85
CA GLU A 283 19.68 -1.59 -7.02
C GLU A 283 18.63 -1.93 -8.09
N THR A 284 18.20 -0.93 -8.86
CA THR A 284 17.31 -1.16 -10.00
C THR A 284 18.01 -0.77 -11.30
N PRO A 285 18.12 -1.67 -12.28
CA PRO A 285 18.81 -1.36 -13.54
C PRO A 285 17.95 -0.54 -14.51
N GLY A 286 16.69 -0.30 -14.17
CA GLY A 286 15.69 0.33 -15.04
C GLY A 286 15.04 -0.67 -15.99
N TRP A 287 13.88 -0.27 -16.53
CA TRP A 287 13.03 -1.14 -17.35
C TRP A 287 13.66 -1.55 -18.69
N ASP A 288 14.57 -0.73 -19.25
CA ASP A 288 15.33 -1.06 -20.48
C ASP A 288 16.24 -2.28 -20.32
N ALA A 289 16.74 -2.53 -19.11
CA ALA A 289 17.58 -3.70 -18.83
C ALA A 289 16.73 -4.96 -18.65
N VAL A 290 15.61 -4.85 -17.94
CA VAL A 290 14.67 -5.98 -17.69
C VAL A 290 14.14 -6.54 -19.02
N ARG A 291 13.79 -5.67 -19.97
CA ARG A 291 13.27 -6.09 -21.29
C ARG A 291 14.27 -6.80 -22.20
N ARG A 292 15.57 -6.78 -21.90
CA ARG A 292 16.57 -7.49 -22.72
C ARG A 292 16.66 -8.97 -22.40
N ASP A 293 16.11 -9.38 -21.25
CA ASP A 293 16.15 -10.75 -20.75
C ASP A 293 14.81 -11.51 -20.92
N ASP A 294 13.76 -10.83 -21.39
CA ASP A 294 12.45 -11.39 -21.83
C ASP A 294 12.37 -11.58 -23.36
#